data_AF-A0A3R7MDX0-F1
#
_entry.id   AF-A0A3R7MDX0-F1
#
_cell.length_a   1.000
_cell.length_b   1.000
_cell.length_c   1.000
_cell.angle_alpha   90.00
_cell.angle_beta   90.00
_cell.angle_gamma   90.00
#
_symmetry.space_group_name_H-M   'P 1'
#
loop_
_entity.id
_entity.type
_entity.pdbx_description
1 polymer ?
#
loop_
_entity_poly.entity_id
_entity_poly.type
_entity_poly.pdbx_seq_one_letter_code
_entity_poly.pdbx_strand_id
1 'polypeptide(L)'
;MQLLDGIGGGGAASVAVTTKILDCLENFRRESCGIDPAVYNKFITTMKDTVTARSLNEFWSRVKEGNNGLISSNENMRSSVSTEEAEAFWQMEDQVQAPAPKPEASDDMEDLLDDL
;
A
#
# COMPACT_ATOMS: atom_id res chain seq x y z
N MET A 1 7.33 -19.91 -10.17
CA MET A 1 7.00 -18.54 -9.71
C MET A 1 8.22 -17.64 -9.93
N GLN A 2 8.57 -17.35 -11.20
CA GLN A 2 9.88 -16.76 -11.59
C GLN A 2 9.83 -15.26 -11.98
N LEU A 3 8.66 -14.62 -11.90
CA LEU A 3 8.47 -13.27 -12.46
C LEU A 3 9.15 -12.14 -11.68
N LEU A 4 9.57 -12.38 -10.42
CA LEU A 4 9.97 -11.31 -9.50
C LEU A 4 11.48 -11.28 -9.19
N ASP A 5 12.22 -12.36 -9.46
CA ASP A 5 13.69 -12.42 -9.29
C ASP A 5 14.46 -11.58 -10.33
N GLY A 6 13.80 -11.15 -11.41
CA GLY A 6 14.45 -10.43 -12.53
C GLY A 6 14.38 -8.91 -12.48
N ILE A 7 13.67 -8.31 -11.53
CA ILE A 7 13.42 -6.85 -11.54
C ILE A 7 14.67 -6.05 -11.09
N GLY A 8 15.62 -6.67 -10.39
CA GLY A 8 16.88 -6.03 -9.96
C GLY A 8 18.00 -6.00 -11.01
N GLY A 9 17.81 -6.61 -12.18
CA GLY A 9 18.80 -6.63 -13.26
C GLY A 9 18.44 -5.65 -14.37
N GLY A 10 19.28 -4.63 -14.60
CA GLY A 10 19.15 -3.60 -15.65
C GLY A 10 19.27 -4.14 -17.08
N GLY A 11 18.46 -5.12 -17.47
CA GLY A 11 18.35 -5.65 -18.83
C GLY A 11 17.05 -5.20 -19.49
N ALA A 12 17.07 -5.02 -20.82
CA ALA A 12 15.91 -4.61 -21.62
C ALA A 12 14.65 -5.48 -21.42
N ALA A 13 14.83 -6.76 -21.06
CA ALA A 13 13.72 -7.67 -20.72
C ALA A 13 13.01 -7.30 -19.41
N SER A 14 13.75 -6.83 -18.40
CA SER A 14 13.19 -6.36 -17.11
C SER A 14 12.36 -5.08 -17.31
N VAL A 15 12.84 -4.18 -18.19
CA VAL A 15 12.11 -2.97 -18.58
C VAL A 15 10.81 -3.31 -19.30
N ALA A 16 10.85 -4.19 -20.30
CA ALA A 16 9.66 -4.59 -21.05
C ALA A 16 8.61 -5.29 -20.18
N VAL A 17 9.03 -6.10 -19.19
CA VAL A 17 8.12 -6.72 -18.22
C VAL A 17 7.50 -5.68 -17.30
N THR A 18 8.31 -4.74 -16.79
CA THR A 18 7.84 -3.65 -15.94
C THR A 18 6.79 -2.79 -16.64
N THR A 19 7.04 -2.39 -17.90
CA THR A 19 6.06 -1.64 -18.70
C THR A 19 4.74 -2.37 -18.83
N LYS A 20 4.74 -3.66 -19.15
CA LYS A 20 3.51 -4.45 -19.27
C LYS A 20 2.74 -4.54 -17.95
N ILE A 21 3.44 -4.64 -16.82
CA ILE A 21 2.82 -4.65 -15.50
C ILE A 21 2.15 -3.30 -15.21
N LEU A 22 2.82 -2.18 -15.52
CA LEU A 22 2.27 -0.84 -15.33
C LEU A 22 1.05 -0.60 -16.22
N ASP A 23 1.10 -0.97 -17.50
CA ASP A 23 -0.05 -0.87 -18.41
C ASP A 23 -1.24 -1.70 -17.90
N CYS A 24 -0.97 -2.90 -17.38
CA CYS A 24 -1.99 -3.75 -16.78
C CYS A 24 -2.59 -3.10 -15.53
N LEU A 25 -1.75 -2.50 -14.68
CA LEU A 25 -2.16 -1.84 -13.46
C LEU A 25 -3.05 -0.62 -13.74
N GLU A 26 -2.69 0.19 -14.75
CA GLU A 26 -3.47 1.35 -15.18
C GLU A 26 -4.85 0.93 -15.70
N ASN A 27 -4.89 -0.07 -16.59
CA ASN A 27 -6.16 -0.60 -17.09
C ASN A 27 -7.00 -1.19 -15.95
N PHE A 28 -6.39 -1.94 -15.03
CA PHE A 28 -7.09 -2.50 -13.88
C PHE A 28 -7.67 -1.41 -12.96
N ARG A 29 -6.93 -0.31 -12.74
CA ARG A 29 -7.41 0.86 -12.01
C ARG A 29 -8.64 1.45 -12.68
N ARG A 30 -8.56 1.68 -14.00
CA ARG A 30 -9.65 2.27 -14.78
C ARG A 30 -10.91 1.43 -14.75
N GLU A 31 -10.81 0.13 -14.99
CA GLU A 31 -11.97 -0.79 -14.98
C GLU A 31 -12.57 -0.89 -13.57
N SER A 32 -11.73 -0.98 -12.53
CA SER A 32 -12.19 -1.02 -11.14
C SER A 32 -12.86 0.29 -10.72
N CYS A 33 -12.41 1.42 -11.25
CA CYS A 33 -13.10 2.69 -11.05
C CYS A 33 -14.53 2.67 -11.61
N GLY A 34 -14.84 1.91 -12.66
CA GLY A 34 -16.20 1.76 -13.18
C GLY A 34 -17.06 0.75 -12.41
N ILE A 35 -16.45 -0.31 -11.89
CA ILE A 35 -17.15 -1.47 -11.32
C ILE A 35 -17.18 -1.38 -9.80
N ASP A 36 -16.02 -1.53 -9.17
CA ASP A 36 -15.82 -1.53 -7.72
C ASP A 36 -14.38 -1.06 -7.34
N PRO A 37 -14.24 0.19 -6.86
CA PRO A 37 -12.96 0.74 -6.43
C PRO A 37 -12.30 -0.03 -5.28
N ALA A 38 -13.08 -0.71 -4.44
CA ALA A 38 -12.55 -1.40 -3.26
C ALA A 38 -11.64 -2.57 -3.63
N VAL A 39 -11.93 -3.25 -4.75
CA VAL A 39 -11.12 -4.37 -5.26
C VAL A 39 -9.72 -3.89 -5.64
N TYR A 40 -9.63 -2.77 -6.38
CA TYR A 40 -8.34 -2.17 -6.74
C TYR A 40 -7.60 -1.64 -5.51
N ASN A 41 -8.30 -0.91 -4.64
CA ASN A 41 -7.70 -0.31 -3.45
C ASN A 41 -7.08 -1.38 -2.54
N LYS A 42 -7.77 -2.50 -2.32
CA LYS A 42 -7.22 -3.65 -1.59
C LYS A 42 -6.00 -4.26 -2.28
N PHE A 43 -6.06 -4.40 -3.60
CA PHE A 43 -4.97 -4.96 -4.39
C PHE A 43 -3.70 -4.10 -4.32
N ILE A 44 -3.81 -2.79 -4.57
CA ILE A 44 -2.64 -1.91 -4.61
C ILE A 44 -1.99 -1.76 -3.23
N THR A 45 -2.76 -1.80 -2.14
CA THR A 45 -2.22 -1.87 -0.78
C THR A 45 -1.43 -3.16 -0.55
N THR A 46 -1.99 -4.31 -0.93
CA THR A 46 -1.28 -5.60 -0.80
C THR A 46 -0.02 -5.64 -1.68
N MET A 47 -0.08 -5.06 -2.88
CA MET A 47 1.06 -4.93 -3.79
C MET A 47 2.15 -4.05 -3.17
N LYS A 48 1.78 -2.89 -2.59
CA LYS A 48 2.70 -2.00 -1.88
C LYS A 48 3.46 -2.76 -0.80
N ASP A 49 2.74 -3.45 0.09
CA ASP A 49 3.35 -4.24 1.17
C ASP A 49 4.32 -5.30 0.64
N THR A 50 3.94 -5.98 -0.45
CA THR A 50 4.77 -7.00 -1.09
C THR A 50 6.05 -6.41 -1.72
N VAL A 51 5.92 -5.26 -2.38
CA VAL A 51 7.01 -4.54 -3.04
C VAL A 51 7.99 -4.00 -1.99
N THR A 52 7.49 -3.43 -0.90
CA THR A 52 8.30 -2.98 0.24
C THR A 52 9.01 -4.15 0.92
N ALA A 53 8.30 -5.25 1.21
CA ALA A 53 8.88 -6.45 1.83
C ALA A 53 10.00 -7.10 1.00
N ARG A 54 9.98 -6.91 -0.33
CA ARG A 54 10.99 -7.41 -1.27
C ARG A 54 12.01 -6.36 -1.70
N SER A 55 11.97 -5.17 -1.12
CA SER A 55 12.84 -4.04 -1.46
C SER A 55 12.84 -3.69 -2.95
N LEU A 56 11.70 -3.85 -3.63
CA LEU A 56 11.50 -3.52 -5.04
C LEU A 56 11.23 -2.02 -5.24
N ASN A 57 12.05 -1.17 -4.63
CA ASN A 57 11.83 0.29 -4.57
C ASN A 57 11.81 0.93 -5.96
N GLU A 58 12.66 0.49 -6.90
CA GLU A 58 12.67 1.00 -8.27
C GLU A 58 11.38 0.71 -9.05
N PHE A 59 10.72 -0.41 -8.73
CA PHE A 59 9.41 -0.72 -9.30
C PHE A 59 8.35 0.18 -8.67
N TRP A 60 8.38 0.36 -7.34
CA TRP A 60 7.45 1.24 -6.64
C TRP A 60 7.54 2.69 -7.13
N SER A 61 8.73 3.21 -7.37
CA SER A 61 8.93 4.55 -7.93
C SER A 61 8.22 4.70 -9.29
N ARG A 62 8.29 3.68 -10.17
CA ARG A 62 7.57 3.71 -11.45
C ARG A 62 6.06 3.63 -11.27
N VAL A 63 5.57 2.91 -10.26
CA VAL A 63 4.14 2.88 -9.91
C VAL A 63 3.66 4.27 -9.44
N LYS A 64 4.46 4.97 -8.62
CA LYS A 64 4.21 6.35 -8.20
C LYS A 64 4.18 7.32 -9.39
N GLU A 65 5.14 7.22 -10.31
CA GLU A 65 5.19 8.03 -11.54
C GLU A 65 3.93 7.86 -12.40
N GLY A 66 3.37 6.65 -12.47
CA GLY A 66 2.11 6.37 -13.17
C GLY A 66 0.84 6.77 -12.42
N ASN A 67 0.95 7.38 -11.23
CA ASN A 67 -0.17 7.75 -10.35
C ASN A 67 -1.18 6.60 -10.12
N ASN A 68 -0.68 5.37 -10.04
CA ASN A 68 -1.48 4.16 -9.83
C ASN A 68 -1.80 3.95 -8.35
N GLY A 69 -2.30 4.99 -7.70
CA GLY A 69 -2.64 5.02 -6.27
C GLY A 69 -4.09 4.65 -6.03
N LEU A 70 -4.50 4.69 -4.76
CA LEU A 70 -5.88 4.44 -4.36
C LEU A 70 -6.85 5.31 -5.17
N ILE A 71 -7.99 4.73 -5.53
CA ILE A 71 -9.11 5.42 -6.15
C ILE A 71 -9.88 6.10 -5.03
N SER A 72 -9.90 7.43 -5.03
CA SER A 72 -10.57 8.23 -3.99
C SER A 72 -12.07 8.40 -4.24
N SER A 73 -12.82 8.80 -3.22
CA SER A 73 -14.23 9.18 -3.31
C SER A 73 -14.48 10.35 -4.28
N ASN A 74 -13.46 11.17 -4.53
CA ASN A 74 -13.51 12.26 -5.49
C ASN A 74 -13.54 11.77 -6.95
N GLU A 75 -12.85 10.65 -7.24
CA GLU A 75 -12.86 10.04 -8.58
C GLU A 75 -14.06 9.13 -8.79
N ASN A 76 -14.49 8.42 -7.74
CA ASN A 76 -15.69 7.61 -7.78
C ASN A 76 -16.44 7.68 -6.44
N MET A 77 -17.70 8.09 -6.47
CA MET A 77 -18.59 8.16 -5.31
C MET A 77 -18.80 6.81 -4.60
N ARG A 78 -18.53 5.68 -5.26
CA ARG A 78 -18.57 4.34 -4.64
C ARG A 78 -17.33 4.02 -3.83
N SER A 79 -16.25 4.77 -4.00
CA SER A 79 -15.05 4.59 -3.18
C SER A 79 -15.29 5.11 -1.77
N SER A 80 -14.90 4.32 -0.78
CA SER A 80 -14.92 4.70 0.63
C SER A 80 -13.63 5.40 1.08
N VAL A 81 -12.65 5.56 0.19
CA VAL A 81 -11.33 6.14 0.50
C VAL A 81 -11.36 7.64 0.26
N SER A 82 -11.08 8.46 1.27
CA SER A 82 -11.04 9.91 1.12
C SER A 82 -9.85 10.35 0.25
N THR A 83 -9.92 11.58 -0.27
CA THR A 83 -8.79 12.17 -1.02
C THR A 83 -7.53 12.21 -0.15
N GLU A 84 -7.68 12.54 1.13
CA GLU A 84 -6.56 12.62 2.08
C GLU A 84 -5.94 11.24 2.32
N GLU A 85 -6.75 10.18 2.41
CA GLU A 85 -6.25 8.80 2.53
C GLU A 85 -5.49 8.35 1.28
N ALA A 86 -5.97 8.74 0.09
CA ALA A 86 -5.29 8.46 -1.18
C ALA A 86 -3.95 9.21 -1.29
N GLU A 87 -3.85 10.42 -0.76
CA GLU A 87 -2.59 11.17 -0.69
C GLU A 87 -1.64 10.59 0.36
N ALA A 88 -2.16 10.21 1.53
CA ALA A 88 -1.40 9.57 2.60
C ALA A 88 -0.82 8.21 2.19
N PHE A 89 -1.49 7.49 1.28
CA PHE A 89 -1.01 6.23 0.73
C PHE A 89 0.39 6.33 0.13
N TRP A 90 0.72 7.47 -0.48
CA TRP A 90 2.04 7.72 -1.05
C TRP A 90 3.09 8.13 -0.02
N GLN A 91 2.65 8.76 1.07
CA GLN A 91 3.50 9.30 2.14
C GLN A 91 3.91 8.24 3.17
N MET A 92 3.17 7.13 3.28
CA MET A 92 3.48 6.04 4.21
C MET A 92 4.68 5.21 3.73
N GLU A 93 5.84 5.86 3.62
CA GLU A 93 7.15 5.27 3.34
C GLU A 93 7.96 5.03 4.63
N ASP A 94 7.50 5.49 5.81
CA ASP A 94 8.34 5.46 7.03
C ASP A 94 7.74 4.75 8.25
N GLN A 95 6.44 4.43 8.28
CA GLN A 95 5.88 3.70 9.42
C GLN A 95 5.99 2.19 9.19
N VAL A 96 7.20 1.68 9.42
CA VAL A 96 7.36 0.32 9.94
C VAL A 96 6.40 0.21 11.12
N GLN A 97 5.48 -0.75 10.99
CA GLN A 97 4.59 -1.24 12.02
C GLN A 97 5.27 -1.25 13.40
N ALA A 98 5.04 -0.20 14.20
CA ALA A 98 5.21 -0.32 15.63
C ALA A 98 4.15 -1.33 16.09
N PRO A 99 4.53 -2.44 16.74
CA PRO A 99 3.54 -3.38 17.26
C PRO A 99 2.60 -2.58 18.17
N ALA A 100 1.30 -2.72 17.94
CA ALA A 100 0.28 -2.13 18.78
C ALA A 100 0.66 -2.35 20.24
N PRO A 101 0.74 -1.31 21.09
CA PRO A 101 0.91 -1.53 22.51
C PRO A 101 -0.31 -2.36 22.93
N LYS A 102 -0.04 -3.60 23.35
CA LYS A 102 -1.02 -4.34 24.15
C LYS A 102 -1.47 -3.37 25.25
N PRO A 103 -2.76 -3.29 25.58
CA PRO A 103 -3.13 -2.62 26.82
C PRO A 103 -2.42 -3.40 27.93
N GLU A 104 -1.30 -2.85 28.42
CA GLU A 104 -0.69 -3.29 29.65
C GLU A 104 -1.77 -3.07 30.70
N ALA A 105 -2.18 -4.18 31.30
CA ALA A 105 -3.06 -4.15 32.45
C ALA A 105 -2.47 -3.14 33.43
N SER A 106 -3.28 -2.14 33.77
CA SER A 106 -3.02 -1.22 34.86
C SER A 106 -2.98 -2.03 36.16
N ASP A 107 -1.81 -2.54 36.49
CA ASP A 107 -1.47 -3.26 37.72
C ASP A 107 -0.77 -2.32 38.72
N ASP A 108 -1.07 -1.02 38.64
CA ASP A 108 -0.50 0.06 39.46
C ASP A 108 -1.61 0.77 40.27
N MET A 109 -2.55 -0.03 40.79
CA MET A 109 -3.65 0.44 41.65
C MET A 109 -3.78 -0.35 42.96
N GLU A 110 -2.77 -1.15 43.35
CA GLU A 110 -2.76 -1.85 44.65
C GLU A 110 -1.92 -1.19 45.74
N ASP A 111 -1.19 -0.10 45.46
CA ASP A 111 -0.32 0.58 46.46
C ASP A 111 -0.99 1.77 47.18
N LEU A 112 -2.32 1.89 47.12
CA LEU A 112 -3.11 3.00 47.71
C LEU A 112 -4.10 2.56 48.82
N LEU A 113 -3.89 1.38 49.42
CA LEU A 113 -4.76 0.80 50.44
C LEU A 113 -4.06 0.46 51.77
N ASP A 114 -3.00 1.19 52.13
CA ASP A 114 -2.27 0.96 53.40
C ASP A 114 -2.18 2.20 54.32
N ASP A 115 -3.02 3.22 54.10
CA ASP A 115 -3.05 4.42 54.97
C ASP A 115 -4.47 4.92 55.32
N LEU A 116 -5.40 3.99 55.60
CA LEU A 116 -6.69 4.30 56.24
C LEU A 116 -7.09 3.32 57.35
#